data_AF-A0A093BXZ7-F1
#
_entry.id   AF-A0A093BXZ7-F1
#
_cell.length_a   1.000
_cell.length_b   1.000
_cell.length_c   1.000
_cell.angle_alpha   90.00
_cell.angle_beta   90.00
_cell.angle_gamma   90.00
#
_symmetry.space_group_name_H-M   'P 1'
#
loop_
_entity.id
_entity.type
_entity.pdbx_description
1 polymer ?
#
loop_
_entity_poly.entity_id
_entity_poly.type
_entity_poly.pdbx_seq_one_letter_code
_entity_poly.pdbx_strand_id
1 'polypeptide(L)'
;SGHGGVNQLGGVFVNGRPLPDVVRQRIVELAHQGVRPCDISRQLRVSHGCVSKILGRYYETGSIKPGVIGGSKPKVATPKVVEKIAEYKRQNPTMFAWEIRDRLLAERVCDNDTVPSVSSINRIIRTKVQQPPNQQVPATSHSIASTGSVTQVSSVSTDSAGSSYSISGILGIASPGAESNKRKRDEG
;
A
#
# COMPACT_ATOMS: atom_id res chain seq x y z
N SER A 1 -17.12 -8.00 4.30
CA SER A 1 -18.55 -7.78 4.60
C SER A 1 -18.68 -6.82 5.78
N GLY A 2 -19.01 -5.55 5.53
CA GLY A 2 -19.26 -4.59 6.60
C GLY A 2 -20.70 -4.75 7.09
N HIS A 3 -20.89 -5.40 8.23
CA HIS A 3 -22.22 -5.57 8.81
C HIS A 3 -22.73 -4.20 9.28
N GLY A 4 -23.64 -3.60 8.51
CA GLY A 4 -24.39 -2.43 8.95
C GLY A 4 -25.23 -2.78 10.17
N GLY A 5 -25.30 -1.87 11.13
CA GLY A 5 -26.12 -1.99 12.34
C GLY A 5 -27.21 -0.93 12.36
N VAL A 6 -28.21 -1.15 13.20
CA VAL A 6 -29.25 -0.16 13.52
C VAL A 6 -29.04 0.29 14.96
N ASN A 7 -28.99 1.60 15.19
CA ASN A 7 -28.84 2.15 16.54
C ASN A 7 -30.18 2.18 17.29
N GLN A 8 -30.17 2.57 18.57
CA GLN A 8 -31.38 2.65 19.41
C GLN A 8 -32.43 3.66 18.93
N LEU A 9 -32.04 4.61 18.08
CA LEU A 9 -32.93 5.60 17.46
C LEU A 9 -33.48 5.12 16.11
N GLY A 10 -33.20 3.86 15.72
CA GLY A 10 -33.63 3.29 14.45
C GLY A 10 -32.87 3.82 13.24
N GLY A 11 -31.68 4.40 13.43
CA GLY A 11 -30.81 4.90 12.36
C GLY A 11 -29.75 3.88 11.96
N VAL A 12 -29.49 3.79 10.65
CA VAL A 12 -28.52 2.85 10.08
C VAL A 12 -27.11 3.41 10.20
N PHE A 13 -26.15 2.57 10.59
CA PHE A 13 -24.74 2.93 10.67
C PHE A 13 -23.84 1.76 10.26
N VAL A 14 -22.58 2.06 9.95
CA VAL A 14 -21.56 1.03 9.67
C VAL A 14 -20.43 1.18 10.69
N ASN A 15 -20.19 0.13 11.47
CA ASN A 15 -19.15 0.14 12.50
C ASN A 15 -17.77 0.44 11.89
N GLY A 16 -17.02 1.34 12.53
CA GLY A 16 -15.69 1.76 12.09
C GLY A 16 -15.66 2.67 10.85
N ARG A 17 -16.81 3.06 10.28
CA ARG A 17 -16.87 4.00 9.16
C ARG A 17 -17.47 5.35 9.60
N PRO A 18 -16.99 6.47 9.04
CA PRO A 18 -17.58 7.78 9.30
C PRO A 18 -19.02 7.83 8.78
N LEU A 19 -19.85 8.66 9.41
CA LEU A 19 -21.21 8.93 8.97
C LEU A 19 -21.18 9.52 7.53
N PRO A 20 -22.12 9.16 6.65
CA PRO A 20 -22.15 9.70 5.28
C PRO A 20 -22.18 11.24 5.26
N ASP A 21 -21.46 11.84 4.32
CA ASP A 21 -21.29 13.31 4.23
C ASP A 21 -22.62 14.06 4.12
N VAL A 22 -23.60 13.49 3.42
CA VAL A 22 -24.97 14.04 3.32
C VAL A 22 -25.62 14.22 4.70
N VAL A 23 -25.46 13.25 5.61
CA VAL A 23 -26.03 13.33 6.96
C VAL A 23 -25.23 14.32 7.81
N ARG A 24 -23.90 14.36 7.64
CA ARG A 24 -23.03 15.32 8.33
C ARG A 24 -23.37 16.77 7.94
N GLN A 25 -23.63 17.01 6.65
CA GLN A 25 -24.11 18.30 6.15
C GLN A 25 -25.46 18.66 6.76
N ARG A 26 -26.41 17.72 6.77
CA ARG A 26 -27.75 17.96 7.33
C ARG A 26 -27.73 18.28 8.83
N ILE A 27 -26.80 17.69 9.59
CA ILE A 27 -26.59 18.03 11.01
C ILE A 27 -26.21 19.51 11.17
N VAL A 28 -25.27 20.01 10.37
CA VAL A 28 -24.82 21.40 10.43
C VAL A 28 -25.92 22.35 9.95
N GLU A 29 -26.62 21.99 8.88
CA GLU A 29 -27.72 22.79 8.33
C GLU A 29 -28.84 23.01 9.35
N LEU A 30 -29.28 21.95 10.05
CA LEU A 30 -30.31 22.06 11.08
C LEU A 30 -29.82 22.88 12.28
N ALA A 31 -28.55 22.77 12.66
CA ALA A 31 -27.98 23.58 13.73
C ALA A 31 -27.95 25.08 13.36
N HIS A 32 -27.64 25.41 12.11
CA HIS A 32 -27.72 26.79 11.61
C HIS A 32 -29.15 27.35 11.58
N GLN A 33 -30.15 26.48 11.39
CA GLN A 33 -31.57 26.83 11.51
C GLN A 33 -32.03 27.00 12.98
N GLY A 34 -31.12 26.88 13.96
CA GLY A 34 -31.43 27.03 15.38
C GLY A 34 -32.05 25.77 16.02
N VAL A 35 -32.06 24.63 15.33
CA VAL A 35 -32.60 23.38 15.87
C VAL A 35 -31.67 22.86 16.97
N ARG A 36 -32.24 22.44 18.10
CA ARG A 36 -31.46 21.94 19.23
C ARG A 36 -30.76 20.62 18.87
N PRO A 37 -29.51 20.38 19.30
CA PRO A 37 -28.78 19.15 18.99
C PRO A 37 -29.50 17.84 19.37
N CYS A 38 -30.30 17.87 20.43
CA CYS A 38 -31.12 16.73 20.84
C CYS A 38 -32.24 16.41 19.84
N ASP A 39 -32.83 17.42 19.20
CA ASP A 39 -33.87 17.26 18.19
C ASP A 39 -33.27 16.83 16.86
N ILE A 40 -32.09 17.36 16.49
CA ILE A 40 -31.31 16.90 15.34
C ILE A 40 -31.01 15.40 15.46
N SER A 41 -30.57 14.95 16.66
CA SER A 41 -30.29 13.53 16.95
C SER A 41 -31.50 12.64 16.70
N ARG A 42 -32.69 13.06 17.17
CA ARG A 42 -33.94 12.31 16.96
C ARG A 42 -34.39 12.31 15.50
N GLN A 43 -34.39 13.46 14.84
CA GLN A 43 -34.84 13.61 13.44
C GLN A 43 -33.98 12.81 12.47
N LEU A 44 -32.65 12.90 12.61
CA LEU A 44 -31.72 12.19 11.74
C LEU A 44 -31.42 10.77 12.21
N ARG A 45 -31.97 10.36 13.36
CA ARG A 45 -31.73 9.05 14.00
C ARG A 45 -30.24 8.77 14.19
N VAL A 46 -29.47 9.81 14.54
CA VAL A 46 -28.03 9.74 14.81
C VAL A 46 -27.82 9.90 16.30
N SER A 47 -26.86 9.20 16.90
CA SER A 47 -26.61 9.31 18.34
C SER A 47 -26.22 10.75 18.73
N HIS A 48 -26.69 11.20 19.89
CA HIS A 48 -26.42 12.54 20.41
C HIS A 48 -24.91 12.86 20.48
N GLY A 49 -24.10 11.89 20.91
CA GLY A 49 -22.63 12.03 20.95
C GLY A 49 -22.00 12.22 19.57
N CYS A 50 -22.57 11.63 18.51
CA CYS A 50 -22.09 11.85 17.14
C CYS A 50 -22.46 13.26 16.65
N VAL A 51 -23.69 13.71 16.89
CA VAL A 51 -24.14 15.08 16.57
C VAL A 51 -23.25 16.12 17.26
N SER A 52 -23.03 15.98 18.57
CA SER A 52 -22.17 16.87 19.35
C SER A 52 -20.73 16.91 18.81
N LYS A 53 -20.16 15.75 18.48
CA LYS A 53 -18.79 15.66 17.92
C LYS A 53 -18.66 16.33 16.54
N ILE A 54 -19.68 16.22 15.70
CA ILE A 54 -19.70 16.86 14.37
C ILE A 54 -19.79 18.37 14.52
N LEU A 55 -20.74 18.86 15.33
CA LEU A 55 -20.93 20.29 15.55
C LEU A 55 -19.71 20.94 16.23
N GLY A 56 -19.14 20.29 17.25
CA GLY A 56 -17.91 20.77 17.91
C GLY A 56 -16.76 20.95 16.92
N ARG A 57 -16.49 19.95 16.08
CA ARG A 57 -15.48 20.05 15.01
C ARG A 57 -15.81 21.12 13.97
N TYR A 58 -17.08 21.27 13.63
CA TYR A 58 -17.52 22.26 12.66
C TYR A 58 -17.31 23.69 13.19
N TYR A 59 -17.63 23.96 14.45
CA TYR A 59 -17.39 25.29 15.04
C TYR A 59 -15.92 25.61 15.23
N GLU A 60 -15.07 24.60 15.46
CA GLU A 60 -13.62 24.80 15.61
C GLU A 60 -12.89 24.97 14.26
N THR A 61 -13.26 24.19 13.25
CA THR A 61 -12.49 24.08 11.99
C THR A 61 -13.25 24.50 10.73
N GLY A 62 -14.57 24.69 10.81
CA GLY A 62 -15.46 24.87 9.66
C GLY A 62 -15.64 23.61 8.80
N SER A 63 -14.97 22.50 9.10
CA SER A 63 -14.95 21.31 8.24
C SER A 63 -15.94 20.24 8.68
N ILE A 64 -16.86 19.89 7.78
CA ILE A 64 -17.72 18.72 7.93
C ILE A 64 -16.99 17.43 7.62
N LYS A 65 -15.80 17.43 7.01
CA LYS A 65 -15.16 16.18 6.58
C LYS A 65 -14.71 15.36 7.79
N PRO A 66 -14.89 14.02 7.80
CA PRO A 66 -14.35 13.18 8.86
C PRO A 66 -12.82 13.36 8.95
N GLY A 67 -12.25 13.13 10.14
CA GLY A 67 -10.80 13.18 10.29
C GLY A 67 -10.15 12.07 9.47
N VAL A 68 -8.86 12.22 9.17
CA VAL A 68 -8.08 11.11 8.59
C VAL A 68 -8.02 9.99 9.64
N ILE A 69 -8.85 8.97 9.46
CA ILE A 69 -8.88 7.78 10.31
C ILE A 69 -7.91 6.78 9.68
N GLY A 70 -6.80 6.51 10.37
CA GLY A 70 -5.81 5.53 9.93
C GLY A 70 -4.52 6.15 9.40
N GLY A 71 -3.44 5.38 9.56
CA GLY A 71 -2.07 5.76 9.25
C GLY A 71 -1.15 5.39 10.40
N SER A 72 -0.04 4.72 10.09
CA SER A 72 1.07 4.60 11.04
C SER A 72 1.91 5.86 10.97
N LYS A 73 2.34 6.38 12.12
CA LYS A 73 3.43 7.36 12.14
C LYS A 73 4.65 6.68 11.50
N PRO A 74 5.36 7.32 10.54
CA PRO A 74 6.57 6.74 9.98
C PRO A 74 7.59 6.52 11.11
N LYS A 75 7.89 5.25 11.43
CA LYS A 75 8.83 4.91 12.51
C LYS A 75 10.29 5.24 12.16
N VAL A 76 10.66 5.13 10.89
CA VAL A 76 12.07 5.18 10.42
C VAL A 76 12.31 6.32 9.43
N ALA A 77 11.27 6.80 8.73
CA ALA A 77 11.36 7.91 7.79
C ALA A 77 11.09 9.24 8.51
N THR A 78 11.99 9.62 9.42
CA THR A 78 11.94 10.96 10.02
C THR A 78 12.10 12.01 8.92
N PRO A 79 11.49 13.21 9.07
CA PRO A 79 11.57 14.25 8.05
C PRO A 79 13.00 14.61 7.66
N LYS A 80 13.93 14.64 8.63
CA LYS A 80 15.36 14.90 8.43
C LYS A 80 16.02 13.88 7.49
N VAL A 81 15.70 12.60 7.63
CA VAL A 81 16.26 11.52 6.79
C VAL A 81 15.74 11.64 5.36
N VAL A 82 14.45 11.94 5.19
CA VAL A 82 13.84 12.15 3.88
C VAL A 82 14.49 13.32 3.14
N GLU A 83 14.74 14.43 3.84
CA GLU A 83 15.42 15.60 3.29
C GLU A 83 16.85 15.27 2.86
N LYS A 84 17.63 14.56 3.69
CA LYS A 84 18.99 14.13 3.35
C LYS A 84 19.05 13.19 2.15
N ILE A 85 18.09 12.26 2.03
CA ILE A 85 17.96 11.39 0.84
C ILE A 85 17.72 12.25 -0.42
N ALA A 86 16.84 13.24 -0.33
CA ALA A 86 16.56 14.16 -1.44
C ALA A 86 17.79 15.00 -1.81
N GLU A 87 18.53 15.48 -0.81
CA GLU A 87 19.77 16.24 -0.99
C GLU A 87 20.82 15.41 -1.74
N TYR A 88 21.14 14.20 -1.28
CA TYR A 88 22.15 13.35 -1.93
C TYR A 88 21.77 12.99 -3.37
N LYS A 89 20.49 12.72 -3.61
CA LYS A 89 20.01 12.38 -4.95
C LYS A 89 19.99 13.59 -5.89
N ARG A 90 19.78 14.79 -5.36
CA ARG A 90 19.86 16.05 -6.12
C ARG A 90 21.31 16.41 -6.45
N GLN A 91 22.24 16.18 -5.52
CA GLN A 91 23.68 16.37 -5.77
C GLN A 91 24.18 15.39 -6.83
N ASN A 92 23.88 14.10 -6.67
CA ASN A 92 24.33 13.03 -7.56
C ASN A 92 23.16 12.13 -7.99
N PRO A 93 22.48 12.43 -9.12
CA PRO A 93 21.34 11.64 -9.60
C PRO A 93 21.64 10.18 -9.90
N THR A 94 22.89 9.83 -10.16
CA THR A 94 23.36 8.45 -10.41
C THR A 94 23.54 7.64 -9.13
N MET A 95 23.58 8.27 -7.95
CA MET A 95 23.84 7.62 -6.67
C MET A 95 22.78 6.57 -6.34
N PHE A 96 23.21 5.34 -6.07
CA PHE A 96 22.35 4.22 -5.75
C PHE A 96 21.81 4.31 -4.31
N ALA A 97 20.70 3.63 -4.07
CA ALA A 97 20.03 3.65 -2.76
C ALA A 97 20.88 3.03 -1.64
N TRP A 98 21.75 2.06 -1.94
CA TRP A 98 22.69 1.50 -0.97
C TRP A 98 23.79 2.52 -0.63
N GLU A 99 24.30 3.29 -1.60
CA GLU A 99 25.27 4.36 -1.35
C GLU A 99 24.67 5.46 -0.47
N ILE A 100 23.41 5.82 -0.74
CA ILE A 100 22.65 6.75 0.11
C ILE A 100 22.54 6.21 1.54
N ARG A 101 22.25 4.92 1.72
CA ARG A 101 22.19 4.28 3.05
C ARG A 101 23.52 4.42 3.79
N ASP A 102 24.61 4.09 3.11
CA ASP A 102 25.94 4.09 3.72
C ASP A 102 26.39 5.53 4.05
N ARG A 103 26.03 6.52 3.21
CA ARG A 103 26.27 7.94 3.49
C ARG A 103 25.43 8.48 4.66
N LEU A 104 24.18 8.03 4.82
CA LEU A 104 23.35 8.38 5.98
C LEU A 104 23.98 7.90 7.30
N LEU A 105 24.62 6.73 7.29
CA LEU A 105 25.37 6.20 8.44
C LEU A 105 26.68 6.96 8.66
N ALA A 106 27.43 7.23 7.58
CA ALA A 106 28.71 7.94 7.64
C ALA A 106 28.57 9.37 8.18
N GLU A 107 27.55 10.11 7.74
CA GLU A 107 27.24 11.47 8.21
C GLU A 107 26.47 11.48 9.55
N ARG A 108 26.28 10.31 10.19
CA ARG A 108 25.54 10.15 11.46
C ARG A 108 24.14 10.77 11.42
N VAL A 109 23.49 10.74 10.26
CA VAL A 109 22.09 11.13 10.11
C VAL A 109 21.17 10.04 10.66
N CYS A 110 21.58 8.78 10.50
CA CYS A 110 20.94 7.59 11.07
C CYS A 110 21.97 6.74 11.83
N ASP A 111 21.47 5.96 12.77
CA ASP A 111 22.16 4.84 13.41
C ASP A 111 21.81 3.51 12.72
N ASN A 112 22.50 2.42 13.06
CA ASN A 112 22.23 1.10 12.48
C ASN A 112 20.78 0.63 12.66
N ASP A 113 20.11 1.02 13.75
CA ASP A 113 18.72 0.64 14.02
C ASP A 113 17.69 1.59 13.41
N THR A 114 18.12 2.80 13.01
CA THR A 114 17.23 3.86 12.50
C THR A 114 17.44 4.16 11.02
N VAL A 115 18.44 3.54 10.38
CA VAL A 115 18.68 3.68 8.95
C VAL A 115 17.57 2.99 8.14
N PRO A 116 16.95 3.67 7.15
CA PRO A 116 15.95 3.04 6.31
C PRO A 116 16.57 1.95 5.42
N SER A 117 15.78 0.90 5.16
CA SER A 117 16.19 -0.13 4.20
C SER A 117 16.35 0.44 2.78
N VAL A 118 17.16 -0.22 1.94
CA VAL A 118 17.37 0.16 0.53
C VAL A 118 16.04 0.30 -0.23
N SER A 119 15.09 -0.60 0.01
CA SER A 119 13.73 -0.53 -0.56
C SER A 119 12.95 0.71 -0.10
N SER A 120 13.07 1.08 1.19
CA SER A 120 12.44 2.27 1.74
C SER A 120 13.02 3.55 1.14
N ILE A 121 14.35 3.61 0.96
CA ILE A 121 15.05 4.73 0.31
C ILE A 121 14.53 4.89 -1.14
N ASN A 122 14.45 3.80 -1.91
CA ASN A 122 13.90 3.85 -3.27
C ASN A 122 12.45 4.34 -3.31
N ARG A 123 11.62 3.92 -2.35
CA ARG A 123 10.24 4.42 -2.24
C ARG A 123 10.21 5.93 -1.96
N ILE A 124 11.08 6.42 -1.08
CA ILE A 124 11.20 7.85 -0.77
C ILE A 124 11.63 8.64 -2.01
N ILE A 125 12.63 8.16 -2.75
CA ILE A 125 13.10 8.81 -3.99
C ILE A 125 11.94 9.00 -4.98
N ARG A 126 11.19 7.93 -5.26
CA ARG A 126 10.06 7.96 -6.21
C ARG A 126 8.91 8.87 -5.74
N THR A 127 8.64 8.90 -4.44
CA THR A 127 7.47 9.60 -3.90
C THR A 127 7.74 11.08 -3.58
N LYS A 128 8.97 11.42 -3.16
CA LYS A 128 9.30 12.73 -2.58
C LYS A 128 10.37 13.50 -3.34
N VAL A 129 11.20 12.83 -4.14
CA VAL A 129 12.29 13.48 -4.89
C VAL A 129 11.91 13.68 -6.36
N GLN A 130 11.20 12.71 -6.94
CA GLN A 130 10.79 12.75 -8.35
C GLN A 130 9.39 13.36 -8.58
N GLN A 131 8.57 13.53 -7.55
CA GLN A 131 7.27 14.21 -7.69
C GLN A 131 7.43 15.72 -7.42
N PRO A 132 7.06 16.61 -8.37
CA PRO A 132 7.01 18.04 -8.11
C PRO A 132 5.92 18.35 -7.05
N PRO A 133 6.07 19.45 -6.27
CA PRO A 133 5.22 19.74 -5.10
C PRO A 133 3.74 20.07 -5.41
N ASN A 134 3.22 19.82 -6.61
CA ASN A 134 1.86 20.22 -7.00
C ASN A 134 1.04 19.17 -7.78
N GLN A 135 1.22 17.88 -7.52
CA GLN A 135 0.23 16.88 -7.94
C GLN A 135 -0.25 16.07 -6.74
N GLN A 136 -1.43 16.45 -6.23
CA GLN A 136 -2.28 15.52 -5.49
C GLN A 136 -2.65 14.38 -6.45
N VAL A 137 -1.93 13.26 -6.37
CA VAL A 137 -2.34 12.04 -7.05
C VAL A 137 -3.65 11.55 -6.43
N PRO A 138 -4.72 11.31 -7.22
CA PRO A 138 -5.87 10.61 -6.72
C PRO A 138 -5.42 9.20 -6.30
N ALA A 139 -5.86 8.75 -5.13
CA ALA A 139 -5.63 7.38 -4.68
C ALA A 139 -6.40 6.41 -5.60
N THR A 140 -5.79 6.01 -6.71
CA THR A 140 -6.27 4.90 -7.53
C THR A 140 -5.85 3.60 -6.86
N SER A 141 -6.84 2.96 -6.24
CA SER A 141 -6.81 1.58 -5.79
C SER A 141 -6.17 0.67 -6.84
N HIS A 142 -5.08 -0.01 -6.49
CA HIS A 142 -4.55 -1.10 -7.30
C HIS A 142 -5.50 -2.29 -7.18
N SER A 143 -6.46 -2.37 -8.11
CA SER A 143 -7.15 -3.62 -8.43
C SER A 143 -6.27 -4.39 -9.41
N ILE A 144 -5.90 -5.61 -9.03
CA ILE A 144 -5.16 -6.54 -9.88
C ILE A 144 -6.17 -7.10 -10.88
N ALA A 145 -6.39 -6.39 -11.98
CA ALA A 145 -7.12 -6.92 -13.11
C ALA A 145 -6.12 -7.60 -14.05
N SER A 146 -5.94 -8.90 -13.81
CA SER A 146 -5.21 -9.80 -14.69
C SER A 146 -5.99 -9.91 -16.00
N THR A 147 -5.48 -9.31 -17.07
CA THR A 147 -5.94 -9.51 -18.44
C THR A 147 -5.53 -10.91 -18.89
N GLY A 148 -6.44 -11.87 -18.80
CA GLY A 148 -6.33 -13.20 -19.39
C GLY A 148 -7.51 -13.45 -20.31
N SER A 149 -7.36 -13.10 -21.58
CA SER A 149 -8.25 -13.50 -22.66
C SER A 149 -8.25 -15.02 -22.77
N VAL A 150 -9.41 -15.62 -22.50
CA VAL A 150 -9.69 -17.05 -22.62
C VAL A 150 -9.68 -17.42 -24.10
N THR A 151 -8.76 -18.28 -24.50
CA THR A 151 -8.85 -19.05 -25.75
C THR A 151 -8.82 -20.52 -25.35
N GLN A 152 -9.93 -21.21 -25.56
CA GLN A 152 -10.02 -22.67 -25.45
C GLN A 152 -9.19 -23.32 -26.56
N VAL A 153 -8.41 -24.34 -26.23
CA VAL A 153 -8.19 -25.48 -27.16
C VAL A 153 -7.77 -26.73 -26.38
N SER A 154 -8.24 -27.84 -26.94
CA SER A 154 -8.35 -29.18 -26.39
C SER A 154 -7.03 -29.94 -26.20
N SER A 155 -7.13 -30.97 -25.36
CA SER A 155 -6.19 -32.07 -25.17
C SER A 155 -5.73 -32.74 -26.47
N VAL A 156 -4.42 -32.93 -26.62
CA VAL A 156 -3.84 -34.01 -27.44
C VAL A 156 -2.58 -34.54 -26.77
N SER A 157 -2.49 -35.87 -26.70
CA SER A 157 -1.37 -36.65 -26.19
C SER A 157 -0.21 -36.72 -27.20
N THR A 158 0.92 -37.26 -26.74
CA THR A 158 2.06 -37.87 -27.47
C THR A 158 3.31 -37.02 -27.77
N ASP A 159 4.35 -37.39 -27.00
CA ASP A 159 5.69 -37.84 -27.41
C ASP A 159 6.86 -36.85 -27.65
N SER A 160 7.97 -37.23 -26.99
CA SER A 160 9.40 -37.02 -27.27
C SER A 160 9.90 -35.69 -27.84
N ALA A 161 10.43 -34.86 -26.94
CA ALA A 161 11.71 -34.13 -27.09
C ALA A 161 12.07 -33.54 -25.72
N GLY A 162 13.00 -34.11 -24.98
CA GLY A 162 14.40 -33.72 -25.13
C GLY A 162 14.74 -32.54 -24.20
N SER A 163 15.14 -32.87 -22.96
CA SER A 163 16.14 -32.13 -22.18
C SER A 163 16.10 -30.59 -22.19
N SER A 164 14.93 -29.96 -21.97
CA SER A 164 14.82 -28.48 -21.97
C SER A 164 14.67 -27.84 -20.58
N TYR A 165 14.45 -28.62 -19.51
CA TYR A 165 14.22 -28.07 -18.16
C TYR A 165 15.33 -28.37 -17.14
N SER A 166 16.42 -29.01 -17.55
CA SER A 166 17.58 -29.26 -16.67
C SER A 166 18.55 -28.08 -16.71
N ILE A 167 19.13 -27.72 -15.55
CA ILE A 167 20.08 -26.60 -15.40
C ILE A 167 21.24 -26.69 -16.43
N SER A 168 21.70 -27.90 -16.74
CA SER A 168 22.73 -28.13 -17.76
C SER A 168 22.31 -27.74 -19.19
N GLY A 169 21.02 -27.84 -19.53
CA GLY A 169 20.48 -27.49 -20.86
C GLY A 169 20.35 -25.99 -21.08
N ILE A 170 20.11 -25.21 -20.02
CA ILE A 170 20.01 -23.74 -20.08
C ILE A 170 21.40 -23.09 -20.20
N LEU A 171 22.42 -23.70 -19.60
CA LEU A 171 23.79 -23.17 -19.55
C LEU A 171 24.67 -23.63 -20.74
N GLY A 172 24.13 -24.43 -21.67
CA GLY A 172 24.85 -24.85 -22.87
C GLY A 172 26.12 -25.68 -22.62
N ILE A 173 26.25 -26.28 -21.42
CA ILE A 173 27.40 -27.12 -21.08
C ILE A 173 27.15 -28.55 -21.59
N ALA A 174 27.81 -28.93 -22.67
CA ALA A 174 27.78 -30.31 -23.15
C ALA A 174 28.51 -31.22 -22.15
N SER A 175 27.79 -32.14 -21.51
CA SER A 175 28.39 -33.20 -20.69
C SER A 175 29.14 -34.19 -21.60
N PRO A 176 30.40 -34.56 -21.29
CA PRO A 176 31.10 -35.60 -22.03
C PRO A 176 30.71 -36.98 -21.50
N GLY A 177 30.30 -37.86 -22.42
CA GLY A 177 30.59 -39.29 -22.38
C GLY A 177 29.72 -40.19 -21.51
N ALA A 178 28.75 -40.85 -22.14
CA ALA A 178 28.35 -42.20 -21.77
C ALA A 178 28.70 -43.13 -22.94
N GLU A 179 29.91 -43.71 -22.93
CA GLU A 179 30.23 -44.87 -23.76
C GLU A 179 30.14 -46.14 -22.92
N SER A 180 29.20 -46.98 -23.29
CA SER A 180 29.09 -48.38 -22.88
C SER A 180 30.17 -49.21 -23.56
N ASN A 181 30.94 -50.02 -22.81
CA ASN A 181 31.50 -51.23 -23.40
C ASN A 181 31.59 -52.41 -22.41
N LYS A 182 30.98 -53.53 -22.83
CA LYS A 182 31.00 -54.87 -22.22
C LYS A 182 32.42 -55.41 -22.05
N ARG A 183 32.67 -56.22 -21.01
CA ARG A 183 33.25 -57.60 -21.10
C ARG A 183 33.42 -58.29 -19.72
N LYS A 184 32.71 -59.42 -19.58
CA LYS A 184 33.14 -60.76 -19.10
C LYS A 184 33.57 -60.93 -17.62
N ARG A 185 32.75 -61.65 -16.84
CA ARG A 185 33.16 -62.41 -15.65
C ARG A 185 32.90 -63.89 -15.92
N ASP A 186 33.95 -64.70 -15.90
CA ASP A 186 33.92 -66.16 -15.86
C ASP A 186 34.46 -66.61 -14.49
N GLU A 187 34.04 -67.81 -14.08
CA GLU A 187 34.11 -68.53 -12.80
C GLU A 187 35.20 -68.25 -11.76
N GLY A 188 34.79 -68.49 -10.51
CA GLY A 188 35.56 -68.58 -9.28
C GLY A 188 34.62 -68.80 -8.11
#